data_AF-A0A350BMG4-F1
#
_entry.id   AF-A0A350BMG4-F1
#
_cell.length_a   1.000
_cell.length_b   1.000
_cell.length_c   1.000
_cell.angle_alpha   90.00
_cell.angle_beta   90.00
_cell.angle_gamma   90.00
#
_symmetry.space_group_name_H-M   'P 1'
#
loop_
_entity.id
_entity.type
_entity.pdbx_description
1 polymer ?
#
loop_
_entity_poly.entity_id
_entity_poly.type
_entity_poly.pdbx_seq_one_letter_code
_entity_poly.pdbx_strand_id
1 'polypeptide(L)'
;MPTTTGSGSRIRKHMRRGSCGASKANGMRMRERIATCATPTRMRGPAEFRERTSAAIATTDMRTRTASTTIALFSLAFAGAGVWTGCTDLRTDLPAATTGGPKVHPDGWVTPASSEFHGNVIRANGWDMSSCQSCHSAKFTGGTSGVSCTTCHTEPTGPENCITCHGSSTSPAPPKDIDGNTARSARGVGAHQVHLAGTSTSRQVTCTECHNVPGRVTTAGHVDSALPAEVPLNGMFARWPTTVTPSPTYNPTSLTCSGTYCHGNFTNGNPANDVVWNGAAGTGAACGSCHGTTSGTNNVLKAFPKTSANGGTHPNNTNCDWCHSATVDNAAKIINATKHVDGTIDLFRITTQADCGHCHGSATNAAPPRDLSKNTAVTFRGVGAHQSHVAALTAQTVRCTECHKVPTTLDYAGTDGHMDATAGAEFMWNDTLASRATIGATPVPAYDSSAVTCSNTYCHGAFTNGNPTNVVTWNGAAGTGAACGTCHGDPNQTTNPLKAMPKNTSNGGTHTTNANCVACHNQTVDVDGNIINPANHINGKANYWGLSEDF
;
A
#
# COMPACT_ATOMS: atom_id res chain seq x y z
N MET A 1 53.74 44.88 -2.90
CA MET A 1 53.64 45.25 -4.33
C MET A 1 53.01 44.07 -5.08
N PRO A 2 51.96 44.32 -5.87
CA PRO A 2 51.14 43.32 -6.57
C PRO A 2 51.57 43.15 -8.05
N THR A 3 50.96 42.16 -8.74
CA THR A 3 50.56 42.05 -10.18
C THR A 3 50.72 40.58 -10.64
N THR A 4 49.89 39.92 -11.48
CA THR A 4 48.77 40.27 -12.38
C THR A 4 48.12 38.95 -12.88
N THR A 5 46.80 38.78 -12.75
CA THR A 5 45.73 38.71 -13.78
C THR A 5 45.67 37.53 -14.76
N GLY A 6 44.49 36.89 -14.81
CA GLY A 6 44.00 36.05 -15.93
C GLY A 6 42.49 35.79 -15.80
N SER A 7 41.73 36.16 -16.85
CA SER A 7 40.28 36.39 -16.91
C SER A 7 39.46 35.15 -17.34
N GLY A 8 38.19 35.05 -16.92
CA GLY A 8 37.24 34.03 -17.37
C GLY A 8 35.78 34.52 -17.31
N SER A 9 35.19 34.73 -18.49
CA SER A 9 33.95 35.48 -18.76
C SER A 9 32.64 34.72 -18.44
N ARG A 10 31.61 35.45 -17.96
CA ARG A 10 30.22 34.98 -17.78
C ARG A 10 29.36 35.43 -18.97
N ILE A 11 28.70 34.48 -19.64
CA ILE A 11 27.70 34.74 -20.69
C ILE A 11 26.32 34.89 -20.03
N ARG A 12 25.71 36.09 -20.12
CA ARG A 12 24.28 36.33 -19.89
C ARG A 12 23.58 36.38 -21.25
N LYS A 13 22.54 35.58 -21.44
CA LYS A 13 21.69 35.59 -22.65
C LYS A 13 20.43 36.39 -22.36
N HIS A 14 20.32 37.58 -22.96
CA HIS A 14 19.08 38.35 -23.07
C HIS A 14 18.26 37.81 -24.26
N MET A 15 16.96 37.59 -24.08
CA MET A 15 16.00 37.54 -25.18
C MET A 15 14.75 38.37 -24.85
N ARG A 16 14.28 39.02 -25.92
CA ARG A 16 13.51 40.27 -25.97
C ARG A 16 12.02 40.05 -25.77
N ARG A 17 11.36 41.06 -25.17
CA ARG A 17 9.91 41.28 -25.25
C ARG A 17 9.57 41.91 -26.59
N GLY A 18 8.57 41.36 -27.28
CA GLY A 18 7.93 41.98 -28.45
C GLY A 18 6.51 42.42 -28.10
N SER A 19 6.24 43.72 -28.27
CA SER A 19 4.92 44.33 -28.24
C SER A 19 4.53 44.73 -29.66
N CYS A 20 3.27 44.52 -30.04
CA CYS A 20 2.47 45.18 -31.09
C CYS A 20 1.09 44.51 -31.05
N GLY A 21 -0.09 45.13 -31.19
CA GLY A 21 -0.52 46.49 -31.46
C GLY A 21 -2.05 46.41 -31.61
N ALA A 22 -2.79 47.36 -31.06
CA ALA A 22 -4.25 47.40 -31.10
C ALA A 22 -4.76 48.09 -32.38
N SER A 23 -5.84 47.58 -32.96
CA SER A 23 -6.68 48.29 -33.94
C SER A 23 -8.16 48.10 -33.60
N LYS A 24 -8.88 49.23 -33.53
CA LYS A 24 -10.34 49.37 -33.29
C LYS A 24 -11.13 49.22 -34.60
N ALA A 25 -12.35 48.68 -34.54
CA ALA A 25 -13.54 49.23 -35.22
C ALA A 25 -14.87 48.51 -34.84
N ASN A 26 -15.82 49.32 -34.35
CA ASN A 26 -17.28 49.34 -34.56
C ASN A 26 -18.20 48.11 -34.39
N GLY A 27 -18.91 48.14 -33.25
CA GLY A 27 -20.38 48.10 -33.09
C GLY A 27 -21.28 47.36 -34.08
N MET A 28 -21.91 46.29 -33.60
CA MET A 28 -23.31 45.94 -33.94
C MET A 28 -23.93 45.09 -32.81
N ARG A 29 -25.08 45.53 -32.28
CA ARG A 29 -25.90 44.74 -31.35
C ARG A 29 -26.68 43.70 -32.13
N MET A 30 -26.57 42.42 -31.79
CA MET A 30 -27.60 41.41 -32.09
C MET A 30 -27.76 40.43 -30.93
N ARG A 31 -29.03 40.04 -30.75
CA ARG A 31 -29.61 39.29 -29.63
C ARG A 31 -29.21 37.82 -29.62
N GLU A 32 -29.30 37.25 -28.42
CA GLU A 32 -29.43 35.84 -28.04
C GLU A 32 -29.47 34.77 -29.14
N ARG A 33 -28.56 33.79 -29.01
CA ARG A 33 -28.83 32.33 -29.01
C ARG A 33 -27.53 31.61 -28.65
N ILE A 34 -27.43 31.12 -27.41
CA ILE A 34 -26.36 30.22 -26.97
C ILE A 34 -26.70 28.82 -27.47
N ALA A 35 -25.96 28.33 -28.46
CA ALA A 35 -25.92 26.92 -28.82
C ALA A 35 -24.75 26.26 -28.08
N THR A 36 -25.05 25.48 -27.06
CA THR A 36 -24.09 24.61 -26.36
C THR A 36 -23.83 23.36 -27.19
N CYS A 37 -22.65 23.27 -27.80
CA CYS A 37 -22.07 21.97 -28.22
C CYS A 37 -21.39 21.33 -27.00
N ALA A 38 -22.05 20.36 -26.39
CA ALA A 38 -21.47 19.48 -25.38
C ALA A 38 -21.19 18.11 -26.02
N THR A 39 -19.92 17.75 -26.13
CA THR A 39 -19.46 16.38 -26.39
C THR A 39 -19.35 15.64 -25.04
N PRO A 40 -20.00 14.48 -24.85
CA PRO A 40 -19.81 13.69 -23.64
C PRO A 40 -18.64 12.72 -23.81
N THR A 41 -17.52 12.98 -23.14
CA THR A 41 -16.47 11.98 -22.85
C THR A 41 -16.96 11.05 -21.75
N ARG A 42 -17.22 9.79 -22.12
CA ARG A 42 -17.69 8.72 -21.23
C ARG A 42 -16.50 8.16 -20.43
N MET A 43 -16.36 8.55 -19.16
CA MET A 43 -15.45 7.89 -18.22
C MET A 43 -16.04 6.54 -17.75
N ARG A 44 -15.26 5.47 -17.88
CA ARG A 44 -15.55 4.13 -17.34
C ARG A 44 -15.18 4.10 -15.86
N GLY A 45 -16.14 3.77 -14.99
CA GLY A 45 -15.91 3.46 -13.57
C GLY A 45 -15.28 2.06 -13.37
N PRO A 46 -14.75 1.78 -12.16
CA PRO A 46 -14.01 0.55 -11.87
C PRO A 46 -14.94 -0.65 -11.73
N ALA A 47 -14.48 -1.80 -12.22
CA ALA A 47 -15.19 -3.07 -12.09
C ALA A 47 -14.98 -3.65 -10.69
N GLU A 48 -16.06 -3.85 -9.94
CA GLU A 48 -16.08 -4.64 -8.72
C GLU A 48 -15.87 -6.12 -9.05
N PHE A 49 -14.87 -6.73 -8.43
CA PHE A 49 -14.59 -8.16 -8.51
C PHE A 49 -15.35 -8.84 -7.35
N ARG A 50 -16.44 -9.55 -7.63
CA ARG A 50 -17.12 -10.41 -6.65
C ARG A 50 -16.74 -11.87 -6.88
N GLU A 51 -16.25 -12.48 -5.81
CA GLU A 51 -15.95 -13.89 -5.63
C GLU A 51 -17.16 -14.78 -6.00
N ARG A 52 -16.88 -15.94 -6.59
CA ARG A 52 -17.85 -17.02 -6.77
C ARG A 52 -17.38 -18.24 -5.99
N THR A 53 -18.11 -18.57 -4.94
CA THR A 53 -18.14 -19.92 -4.34
C THR A 53 -19.59 -20.43 -4.29
N SER A 54 -19.74 -21.64 -4.84
CA SER A 54 -20.63 -22.75 -4.45
C SER A 54 -22.17 -22.64 -4.46
N ALA A 55 -22.73 -23.48 -5.33
CA ALA A 55 -23.86 -24.42 -5.16
C ALA A 55 -25.22 -23.95 -4.60
N ALA A 56 -26.28 -24.08 -5.42
CA ALA A 56 -27.51 -24.85 -5.10
C ALA A 56 -28.55 -24.78 -6.24
N ILE A 57 -28.91 -25.96 -6.76
CA ILE A 57 -30.24 -26.49 -7.12
C ILE A 57 -31.38 -25.46 -7.32
N ALA A 58 -31.96 -25.45 -8.53
CA ALA A 58 -33.37 -25.11 -8.71
C ALA A 58 -33.98 -25.86 -9.90
N THR A 59 -35.07 -26.53 -9.56
CA THR A 59 -35.91 -27.46 -10.33
C THR A 59 -36.77 -26.77 -11.39
N THR A 60 -36.89 -27.45 -12.52
CA THR A 60 -38.12 -27.75 -13.30
C THR A 60 -39.24 -26.72 -13.35
N ASP A 61 -39.57 -26.23 -14.55
CA ASP A 61 -40.94 -26.33 -15.06
C ASP A 61 -40.96 -26.28 -16.60
N MET A 62 -41.37 -27.39 -17.22
CA MET A 62 -41.72 -27.46 -18.64
C MET A 62 -43.18 -27.90 -18.71
N ARG A 63 -44.05 -27.02 -19.19
CA ARG A 63 -45.37 -27.41 -19.68
C ARG A 63 -45.69 -26.82 -21.04
N THR A 64 -45.96 -27.77 -21.94
CA THR A 64 -46.97 -27.77 -23.01
C THR A 64 -46.68 -27.06 -24.33
N ARG A 65 -46.56 -27.87 -25.40
CA ARG A 65 -47.49 -28.02 -26.54
C ARG A 65 -46.85 -28.97 -27.58
N THR A 66 -47.10 -30.28 -27.56
CA THR A 66 -48.13 -31.08 -28.27
C THR A 66 -48.21 -30.94 -29.80
N ALA A 67 -48.27 -32.13 -30.44
CA ALA A 67 -48.59 -32.48 -31.84
C ALA A 67 -47.46 -32.22 -32.86
N SER A 68 -47.00 -33.15 -33.71
CA SER A 68 -47.57 -34.38 -34.28
C SER A 68 -46.43 -35.26 -34.78
N THR A 69 -46.47 -36.58 -34.60
CA THR A 69 -46.06 -37.58 -35.60
C THR A 69 -46.20 -38.99 -35.02
N THR A 70 -47.39 -39.55 -35.21
CA THR A 70 -47.63 -41.00 -35.20
C THR A 70 -47.43 -41.44 -36.65
N ILE A 71 -46.37 -42.20 -36.94
CA ILE A 71 -46.20 -43.17 -38.05
C ILE A 71 -44.74 -43.66 -38.00
N ALA A 72 -44.55 -44.98 -38.15
CA ALA A 72 -43.27 -45.71 -38.28
C ALA A 72 -42.61 -46.25 -37.00
N LEU A 73 -43.39 -46.78 -36.05
CA LEU A 73 -42.94 -47.88 -35.19
C LEU A 73 -43.19 -49.21 -35.91
N PHE A 74 -42.34 -49.62 -36.88
CA PHE A 74 -42.26 -51.03 -37.34
C PHE A 74 -41.02 -51.38 -38.21
N SER A 75 -39.89 -50.66 -38.10
CA SER A 75 -38.68 -51.02 -38.91
C SER A 75 -37.32 -50.91 -38.21
N LEU A 76 -37.26 -50.75 -36.88
CA LEU A 76 -35.98 -50.76 -36.14
C LEU A 76 -35.83 -51.94 -35.17
N ALA A 77 -36.50 -53.05 -35.44
CA ALA A 77 -36.30 -54.32 -34.72
C ALA A 77 -35.42 -55.34 -35.50
N PHE A 78 -34.92 -54.99 -36.69
CA PHE A 78 -34.15 -55.92 -37.55
C PHE A 78 -32.69 -55.50 -37.88
N ALA A 79 -32.16 -54.45 -37.25
CA ALA A 79 -30.76 -54.04 -37.42
C ALA A 79 -29.94 -54.16 -36.12
N GLY A 80 -30.45 -54.90 -35.12
CA GLY A 80 -29.82 -55.06 -33.80
C GLY A 80 -29.17 -56.43 -33.53
N ALA A 81 -29.22 -57.37 -34.49
CA ALA A 81 -28.69 -58.73 -34.29
C ALA A 81 -27.43 -59.05 -35.12
N GLY A 82 -26.93 -58.13 -35.95
CA GLY A 82 -25.84 -58.39 -36.91
C GLY A 82 -24.46 -57.83 -36.56
N VAL A 83 -24.29 -57.13 -35.43
CA VAL A 83 -23.00 -56.49 -35.06
C VAL A 83 -22.35 -57.12 -33.82
N TRP A 84 -23.01 -58.09 -33.18
CA TRP A 84 -22.42 -58.82 -32.05
C TRP A 84 -21.67 -60.11 -32.43
N THR A 85 -21.62 -60.47 -33.72
CA THR A 85 -20.89 -61.65 -34.22
C THR A 85 -19.57 -61.30 -34.92
N GLY A 86 -19.09 -60.05 -34.82
CA GLY A 86 -17.87 -59.59 -35.51
C GLY A 86 -16.64 -59.33 -34.63
N CYS A 87 -16.72 -59.52 -33.31
CA CYS A 87 -15.58 -59.25 -32.40
C CYS A 87 -15.28 -60.39 -31.41
N THR A 88 -15.66 -61.63 -31.73
CA THR A 88 -15.39 -62.79 -30.84
C THR A 88 -14.45 -63.84 -31.43
N ASP A 89 -13.94 -63.67 -32.65
CA ASP A 89 -12.83 -64.48 -33.17
C ASP A 89 -11.48 -63.88 -32.77
N LEU A 90 -11.25 -63.72 -31.47
CA LEU A 90 -9.89 -63.84 -30.94
C LEU A 90 -9.58 -65.33 -30.95
N ARG A 91 -8.93 -65.78 -32.04
CA ARG A 91 -8.32 -67.10 -32.26
C ARG A 91 -8.34 -68.00 -31.01
N THR A 92 -9.24 -68.98 -30.99
CA THR A 92 -9.25 -70.11 -30.04
C THR A 92 -8.04 -71.03 -30.19
N ASP A 93 -7.16 -70.74 -31.16
CA ASP A 93 -5.91 -71.46 -31.43
C ASP A 93 -4.68 -70.64 -31.03
N LEU A 94 -4.81 -69.62 -30.16
CA LEU A 94 -3.64 -69.15 -29.44
C LEU A 94 -3.26 -70.24 -28.42
N PRO A 95 -2.03 -70.79 -28.47
CA PRO A 95 -1.60 -71.71 -27.43
C PRO A 95 -1.86 -71.06 -26.08
N ALA A 96 -2.39 -71.84 -25.12
CA ALA A 96 -2.51 -71.43 -23.74
C ALA A 96 -1.24 -70.68 -23.35
N ALA A 97 -1.38 -69.49 -22.76
CA ALA A 97 -0.24 -68.67 -22.34
C ALA A 97 0.76 -69.61 -21.67
N THR A 98 1.87 -69.88 -22.37
CA THR A 98 2.93 -70.69 -21.81
C THR A 98 3.33 -69.95 -20.55
N THR A 99 3.17 -70.59 -19.41
CA THR A 99 3.72 -70.13 -18.14
C THR A 99 5.22 -70.01 -18.35
N GLY A 100 5.67 -68.79 -18.71
CA GLY A 100 6.98 -68.53 -19.30
C GLY A 100 6.92 -67.86 -20.68
N GLY A 101 6.05 -66.86 -20.89
CA GLY A 101 6.11 -66.01 -22.09
C GLY A 101 7.52 -65.45 -22.33
N PRO A 102 7.85 -65.01 -23.56
CA PRO A 102 9.19 -64.52 -23.88
C PRO A 102 9.60 -63.47 -22.85
N LYS A 103 10.76 -63.68 -22.21
CA LYS A 103 11.32 -62.76 -21.22
C LYS A 103 11.73 -61.47 -21.94
N VAL A 104 10.81 -60.52 -22.04
CA VAL A 104 11.00 -59.26 -22.77
C VAL A 104 11.87 -58.27 -21.98
N HIS A 105 11.95 -58.40 -20.65
CA HIS A 105 12.83 -57.60 -19.80
C HIS A 105 13.99 -58.42 -19.23
N PRO A 106 15.19 -57.83 -19.10
CA PRO A 106 16.37 -58.48 -18.53
C PRO A 106 16.18 -58.84 -17.04
N ASP A 107 17.09 -59.67 -16.52
CA ASP A 107 17.13 -59.95 -15.07
C ASP A 107 17.44 -58.68 -14.28
N GLY A 108 16.82 -58.54 -13.11
CA GLY A 108 16.98 -57.35 -12.27
C GLY A 108 16.12 -56.14 -12.65
N TRP A 109 15.18 -56.28 -13.61
CA TRP A 109 14.24 -55.21 -14.01
C TRP A 109 13.51 -54.53 -12.84
N VAL A 110 13.12 -55.31 -11.82
CA VAL A 110 12.42 -54.83 -10.61
C VAL A 110 13.33 -54.63 -9.40
N THR A 111 14.64 -54.76 -9.57
CA THR A 111 15.63 -54.66 -8.47
C THR A 111 16.32 -53.31 -8.53
N PRO A 112 16.07 -52.37 -7.60
CA PRO A 112 16.62 -51.00 -7.68
C PRO A 112 18.14 -50.90 -7.76
N ALA A 113 18.87 -51.88 -7.20
CA ALA A 113 20.32 -51.94 -7.24
C ALA A 113 20.90 -52.49 -8.57
N SER A 114 20.05 -53.01 -9.47
CA SER A 114 20.48 -53.57 -10.75
C SER A 114 20.86 -52.48 -11.75
N SER A 115 21.85 -52.72 -12.60
CA SER A 115 22.11 -51.88 -13.79
C SER A 115 20.88 -51.85 -14.71
N GLU A 116 20.19 -52.98 -14.80
CA GLU A 116 19.01 -53.22 -15.64
C GLU A 116 17.70 -52.75 -14.98
N PHE A 117 17.76 -52.05 -13.85
CA PHE A 117 16.57 -51.54 -13.19
C PHE A 117 15.75 -50.67 -14.14
N HIS A 118 14.42 -50.90 -14.19
CA HIS A 118 13.54 -50.21 -15.14
C HIS A 118 13.65 -48.68 -15.07
N GLY A 119 13.90 -48.11 -13.89
CA GLY A 119 14.10 -46.66 -13.74
C GLY A 119 15.32 -46.14 -14.53
N ASN A 120 16.39 -46.92 -14.66
CA ASN A 120 17.56 -46.55 -15.46
C ASN A 120 17.25 -46.62 -16.96
N VAL A 121 16.48 -47.62 -17.38
CA VAL A 121 16.07 -47.78 -18.78
C VAL A 121 15.11 -46.67 -19.20
N ILE A 122 14.15 -46.33 -18.34
CA ILE A 122 13.23 -45.21 -18.56
C ILE A 122 14.03 -43.89 -18.66
N ARG A 123 14.99 -43.65 -17.77
CA ARG A 123 15.88 -42.48 -17.85
C ARG A 123 16.68 -42.43 -19.15
N ALA A 124 17.24 -43.56 -19.59
CA ALA A 124 18.00 -43.65 -20.84
C ALA A 124 17.13 -43.38 -22.08
N ASN A 125 15.84 -43.70 -22.00
CA ASN A 125 14.84 -43.37 -23.03
C ASN A 125 14.25 -41.95 -22.87
N GLY A 126 14.94 -41.06 -22.15
CA GLY A 126 14.49 -39.68 -21.96
C GLY A 126 13.20 -39.56 -21.15
N TRP A 127 12.93 -40.53 -20.26
CA TRP A 127 11.71 -40.64 -19.45
C TRP A 127 10.40 -40.89 -20.23
N ASP A 128 10.49 -41.17 -21.53
CA ASP A 128 9.33 -41.53 -22.33
C ASP A 128 8.91 -42.99 -22.07
N MET A 129 7.69 -43.14 -21.54
CA MET A 129 7.07 -44.45 -21.25
C MET A 129 5.98 -44.82 -22.26
N SER A 130 5.77 -44.04 -23.32
CA SER A 130 4.73 -44.26 -24.32
C SER A 130 4.86 -45.63 -25.00
N SER A 131 6.09 -46.06 -25.29
CA SER A 131 6.36 -47.38 -25.86
C SER A 131 5.93 -48.54 -24.95
N CYS A 132 6.02 -48.36 -23.62
CA CYS A 132 5.63 -49.37 -22.64
C CYS A 132 4.12 -49.63 -22.65
N GLN A 133 3.31 -48.63 -23.02
CA GLN A 133 1.85 -48.72 -23.05
C GLN A 133 1.35 -49.73 -24.11
N SER A 134 2.16 -50.01 -25.14
CA SER A 134 1.84 -50.99 -26.19
C SER A 134 1.60 -52.41 -25.64
N CYS A 135 2.32 -52.79 -24.58
CA CYS A 135 2.20 -54.08 -23.92
C CYS A 135 1.48 -53.97 -22.57
N HIS A 136 1.73 -52.90 -21.81
CA HIS A 136 1.23 -52.75 -20.43
C HIS A 136 -0.11 -52.01 -20.32
N SER A 137 -0.77 -51.75 -21.45
CA SER A 137 -1.96 -50.89 -21.61
C SER A 137 -1.69 -49.39 -21.43
N ALA A 138 -2.60 -48.56 -21.93
CA ALA A 138 -2.55 -47.10 -21.80
C ALA A 138 -2.56 -46.59 -20.34
N LYS A 139 -2.98 -47.41 -19.37
CA LYS A 139 -2.99 -47.07 -17.93
C LYS A 139 -1.95 -47.85 -17.12
N PHE A 140 -1.05 -48.58 -17.79
CA PHE A 140 -0.04 -49.43 -17.15
C PHE A 140 -0.61 -50.52 -16.22
N THR A 141 -1.86 -50.92 -16.44
CA THR A 141 -2.60 -51.90 -15.62
C THR A 141 -2.43 -53.36 -16.06
N GLY A 142 -1.51 -53.65 -16.98
CA GLY A 142 -1.17 -55.03 -17.38
C GLY A 142 -1.36 -55.34 -18.85
N GLY A 143 -2.34 -54.74 -19.52
CA GLY A 143 -2.53 -54.89 -20.98
C GLY A 143 -2.41 -56.32 -21.50
N THR A 144 -1.72 -56.49 -22.63
CA THR A 144 -1.43 -57.79 -23.24
C THR A 144 -0.29 -58.53 -22.54
N SER A 145 0.56 -57.84 -21.75
CA SER A 145 1.63 -58.48 -20.99
C SER A 145 1.16 -59.18 -19.72
N GLY A 146 -0.02 -58.82 -19.20
CA GLY A 146 -0.54 -59.28 -17.91
C GLY A 146 0.19 -58.71 -16.69
N VAL A 147 1.21 -57.86 -16.86
CA VAL A 147 2.06 -57.33 -15.78
C VAL A 147 1.74 -55.87 -15.51
N SER A 148 1.13 -55.58 -14.36
CA SER A 148 0.74 -54.22 -13.96
C SER A 148 1.87 -53.45 -13.26
N CYS A 149 2.19 -52.26 -13.77
CA CYS A 149 3.12 -51.33 -13.11
C CYS A 149 2.49 -50.71 -11.85
N THR A 150 1.15 -50.66 -11.79
CA THR A 150 0.41 -50.07 -10.66
C THR A 150 0.42 -50.95 -9.41
N THR A 151 1.01 -52.15 -9.49
CA THR A 151 1.27 -53.01 -8.32
C THR A 151 2.25 -52.35 -7.36
N CYS A 152 3.27 -51.68 -7.88
CA CYS A 152 4.26 -50.94 -7.09
C CYS A 152 4.03 -49.42 -7.14
N HIS A 153 3.61 -48.89 -8.29
CA HIS A 153 3.30 -47.48 -8.47
C HIS A 153 1.81 -47.23 -8.22
N THR A 154 1.41 -47.24 -6.96
CA THR A 154 -0.01 -47.24 -6.55
C THR A 154 -0.68 -45.87 -6.60
N GLU A 155 0.09 -44.80 -6.77
CA GLU A 155 -0.45 -43.44 -6.84
C GLU A 155 -1.37 -43.23 -8.05
N PRO A 156 -2.28 -42.25 -8.02
CA PRO A 156 -3.04 -41.85 -9.20
C PRO A 156 -2.09 -41.57 -10.37
N THR A 157 -2.46 -42.03 -11.57
CA THR A 157 -1.64 -42.08 -12.80
C THR A 157 -0.45 -43.04 -12.79
N GLY A 158 -0.30 -43.86 -11.75
CA GLY A 158 0.67 -44.95 -11.69
C GLY A 158 2.11 -44.46 -11.85
N PRO A 159 2.92 -45.08 -12.74
CA PRO A 159 4.32 -44.68 -12.93
C PRO A 159 4.49 -43.25 -13.46
N GLU A 160 3.45 -42.64 -14.03
CA GLU A 160 3.46 -41.23 -14.48
C GLU A 160 3.12 -40.22 -13.38
N ASN A 161 2.88 -40.66 -12.14
CA ASN A 161 2.70 -39.72 -11.02
C ASN A 161 3.95 -38.85 -10.82
N CYS A 162 3.78 -37.56 -10.60
CA CYS A 162 4.88 -36.59 -10.42
C CYS A 162 5.93 -37.06 -9.42
N ILE A 163 5.48 -37.59 -8.27
CA ILE A 163 6.36 -37.97 -7.15
C ILE A 163 7.20 -39.22 -7.45
N THR A 164 6.89 -39.94 -8.53
CA THR A 164 7.68 -41.09 -9.00
C THR A 164 9.06 -40.64 -9.48
N CYS A 165 9.12 -39.52 -10.18
CA CYS A 165 10.37 -39.02 -10.77
C CYS A 165 11.05 -38.00 -9.85
N HIS A 166 10.29 -37.04 -9.32
CA HIS A 166 10.82 -35.93 -8.52
C HIS A 166 9.82 -35.50 -7.47
N GLY A 167 10.29 -34.96 -6.34
CA GLY A 167 9.40 -34.60 -5.23
C GLY A 167 9.46 -35.60 -4.08
N SER A 168 8.38 -35.63 -3.32
CA SER A 168 8.12 -36.54 -2.21
C SER A 168 6.62 -36.82 -2.11
N SER A 169 6.24 -37.72 -1.21
CA SER A 169 4.83 -37.98 -0.88
C SER A 169 4.04 -36.75 -0.42
N THR A 170 4.71 -35.68 0.00
CA THR A 170 4.07 -34.45 0.48
C THR A 170 3.99 -33.38 -0.60
N SER A 171 4.87 -33.39 -1.59
CA SER A 171 4.92 -32.36 -2.63
C SER A 171 5.66 -32.85 -3.88
N PRO A 172 5.13 -32.62 -5.09
CA PRO A 172 5.88 -32.86 -6.32
C PRO A 172 7.03 -31.86 -6.49
N ALA A 173 7.05 -30.74 -5.77
CA ALA A 173 8.20 -29.84 -5.81
C ALA A 173 9.40 -30.52 -5.14
N PRO A 174 10.55 -30.70 -5.82
CA PRO A 174 11.65 -31.52 -5.33
C PRO A 174 12.16 -31.12 -3.94
N PRO A 175 12.06 -31.98 -2.91
CA PRO A 175 13.16 -32.19 -1.98
C PRO A 175 14.17 -33.21 -2.55
N LYS A 176 13.79 -33.98 -3.59
CA LYS A 176 14.65 -34.87 -4.37
C LYS A 176 14.42 -34.65 -5.86
N ASP A 177 15.49 -34.41 -6.62
CA ASP A 177 15.43 -34.26 -8.08
C ASP A 177 15.56 -35.61 -8.82
N ILE A 178 15.48 -35.56 -10.16
CA ILE A 178 15.53 -36.76 -11.02
C ILE A 178 16.89 -37.46 -11.03
N ASP A 179 17.96 -36.79 -10.59
CA ASP A 179 19.31 -37.35 -10.43
C ASP A 179 19.51 -37.91 -9.02
N GLY A 180 18.51 -37.74 -8.15
CA GLY A 180 18.49 -38.20 -6.78
C GLY A 180 19.14 -37.26 -5.78
N ASN A 181 19.53 -36.05 -6.20
CA ASN A 181 20.05 -35.05 -5.28
C ASN A 181 18.94 -34.57 -4.36
N THR A 182 19.29 -34.32 -3.10
CA THR A 182 18.38 -33.74 -2.10
C THR A 182 18.85 -32.40 -1.53
N ALA A 183 20.09 -32.02 -1.83
CA ALA A 183 20.66 -30.78 -1.35
C ALA A 183 20.08 -29.58 -2.12
N ARG A 184 19.72 -28.51 -1.41
CA ARG A 184 19.30 -27.23 -2.00
C ARG A 184 20.29 -26.68 -3.03
N SER A 185 21.58 -26.94 -2.87
CA SER A 185 22.63 -26.51 -3.81
C SER A 185 22.54 -27.20 -5.17
N ALA A 186 21.80 -28.30 -5.30
CA ALA A 186 21.55 -28.94 -6.59
C ALA A 186 20.52 -28.14 -7.39
N ARG A 187 20.76 -28.01 -8.71
CA ARG A 187 19.89 -27.22 -9.60
C ARG A 187 18.44 -27.72 -9.62
N GLY A 188 18.25 -29.04 -9.52
CA GLY A 188 16.94 -29.68 -9.57
C GLY A 188 16.13 -29.55 -8.28
N VAL A 189 16.79 -29.22 -7.16
CA VAL A 189 16.14 -29.01 -5.86
C VAL A 189 15.92 -27.52 -5.60
N GLY A 190 17.01 -26.75 -5.50
CA GLY A 190 17.01 -25.30 -5.38
C GLY A 190 16.07 -24.73 -4.31
N ALA A 191 15.46 -23.58 -4.62
CA ALA A 191 14.66 -22.82 -3.68
C ALA A 191 13.18 -23.21 -3.59
N HIS A 192 12.74 -24.33 -4.16
CA HIS A 192 11.32 -24.71 -4.14
C HIS A 192 10.71 -24.71 -2.74
N GLN A 193 11.35 -25.41 -1.80
CA GLN A 193 10.77 -25.63 -0.46
C GLN A 193 10.59 -24.33 0.33
N VAL A 194 11.51 -23.37 0.22
CA VAL A 194 11.38 -22.09 0.95
C VAL A 194 10.26 -21.22 0.38
N HIS A 195 10.03 -21.27 -0.93
CA HIS A 195 8.93 -20.54 -1.55
C HIS A 195 7.58 -21.13 -1.16
N LEU A 196 7.43 -22.45 -1.26
CA LEU A 196 6.18 -23.14 -0.90
C LEU A 196 5.85 -23.04 0.59
N ALA A 197 6.86 -23.07 1.46
CA ALA A 197 6.66 -22.94 2.91
C ALA A 197 6.42 -21.49 3.35
N GLY A 198 6.92 -20.51 2.60
CA GLY A 198 6.96 -19.10 3.01
C GLY A 198 8.01 -18.84 4.09
N THR A 199 8.01 -17.63 4.65
CA THR A 199 8.93 -17.23 5.72
C THR A 199 8.21 -16.41 6.79
N SER A 200 8.91 -16.04 7.86
CA SER A 200 8.39 -15.04 8.81
C SER A 200 8.19 -13.65 8.20
N THR A 201 8.70 -13.43 6.99
CA THR A 201 8.67 -12.14 6.29
C THR A 201 7.96 -12.20 4.95
N SER A 202 7.41 -13.34 4.54
CA SER A 202 6.73 -13.48 3.25
C SER A 202 5.71 -14.60 3.30
N ARG A 203 4.61 -14.42 2.57
CA ARG A 203 3.63 -15.49 2.36
C ARG A 203 4.24 -16.69 1.62
N GLN A 204 3.51 -17.80 1.65
CA GLN A 204 3.75 -18.95 0.78
C GLN A 204 3.53 -18.57 -0.68
N VAL A 205 4.40 -19.02 -1.57
CA VAL A 205 4.28 -18.87 -3.02
C VAL A 205 3.97 -20.23 -3.63
N THR A 206 2.83 -20.33 -4.29
CA THR A 206 2.37 -21.55 -4.97
C THR A 206 3.08 -21.75 -6.31
N CYS A 207 3.05 -22.96 -6.85
CA CYS A 207 3.75 -23.32 -8.07
C CYS A 207 3.35 -22.41 -9.26
N THR A 208 2.04 -22.21 -9.45
CA THR A 208 1.45 -21.44 -10.57
C THR A 208 1.74 -19.94 -10.51
N GLU A 209 2.22 -19.44 -9.37
CA GLU A 209 2.61 -18.05 -9.21
C GLU A 209 3.98 -17.76 -9.86
N CYS A 210 4.80 -18.80 -10.06
CA CYS A 210 6.12 -18.70 -10.67
C CYS A 210 6.08 -19.12 -12.14
N HIS A 211 5.63 -20.35 -12.41
CA HIS A 211 5.62 -20.95 -13.74
C HIS A 211 4.40 -21.87 -13.89
N ASN A 212 4.08 -22.23 -15.14
CA ASN A 212 3.07 -23.25 -15.40
C ASN A 212 3.48 -24.61 -14.82
N VAL A 213 2.55 -25.28 -14.13
CA VAL A 213 2.75 -26.64 -13.65
C VAL A 213 2.21 -27.63 -14.69
N PRO A 214 3.04 -28.55 -15.21
CA PRO A 214 2.60 -29.58 -16.12
C PRO A 214 1.49 -30.46 -15.51
N GLY A 215 0.41 -30.68 -16.26
CA GLY A 215 -0.67 -31.58 -15.84
C GLY A 215 -0.42 -33.05 -16.17
N ARG A 216 0.57 -33.33 -17.04
CA ARG A 216 0.99 -34.67 -17.51
C ARG A 216 2.49 -34.67 -17.79
N VAL A 217 3.13 -35.84 -17.72
CA VAL A 217 4.56 -36.01 -18.04
C VAL A 217 4.89 -35.59 -19.48
N THR A 218 3.98 -35.79 -20.42
CA THR A 218 4.14 -35.42 -21.84
C THR A 218 3.75 -33.97 -22.17
N THR A 219 3.48 -33.13 -21.15
CA THR A 219 3.25 -31.70 -21.41
C THR A 219 4.52 -31.11 -22.01
N ALA A 220 4.39 -30.34 -23.10
CA ALA A 220 5.53 -29.66 -23.72
C ALA A 220 6.35 -28.88 -22.69
N GLY A 221 7.68 -29.04 -22.70
CA GLY A 221 8.60 -28.46 -21.72
C GLY A 221 8.75 -29.25 -20.40
N HIS A 222 8.18 -30.46 -20.28
CA HIS A 222 8.43 -31.37 -19.14
C HIS A 222 9.35 -32.54 -19.54
N VAL A 223 8.77 -33.63 -20.07
CA VAL A 223 9.52 -34.79 -20.59
C VAL A 223 9.59 -34.69 -22.11
N ASP A 224 10.55 -33.93 -22.63
CA ASP A 224 10.86 -33.91 -24.06
C ASP A 224 12.37 -34.06 -24.30
N SER A 225 12.79 -34.02 -25.57
CA SER A 225 14.15 -34.39 -25.97
C SER A 225 15.22 -33.36 -25.62
N ALA A 226 14.86 -32.13 -25.20
CA ALA A 226 15.82 -31.07 -24.90
C ALA A 226 15.97 -30.90 -23.38
N LEU A 227 17.01 -31.51 -22.81
CA LEU A 227 17.38 -31.25 -21.42
C LEU A 227 18.30 -30.02 -21.33
N PRO A 228 18.17 -29.18 -20.28
CA PRO A 228 17.22 -29.25 -19.17
C PRO A 228 15.84 -28.65 -19.50
N ALA A 229 14.80 -29.10 -18.81
CA ALA A 229 13.43 -28.60 -18.95
C ALA A 229 13.34 -27.07 -18.91
N GLU A 230 12.61 -26.47 -19.85
CA GLU A 230 12.37 -25.04 -19.87
C GLU A 230 11.34 -24.67 -18.79
N VAL A 231 11.72 -23.72 -17.94
CA VAL A 231 10.81 -23.15 -16.93
C VAL A 231 10.43 -21.74 -17.37
N PRO A 232 9.40 -21.57 -18.23
CA PRO A 232 8.92 -20.25 -18.56
C PRO A 232 8.33 -19.62 -17.30
N LEU A 233 8.94 -18.53 -16.83
CA LEU A 233 8.42 -17.72 -15.72
C LEU A 233 7.22 -16.89 -16.20
N ASN A 234 6.11 -17.60 -16.44
CA ASN A 234 4.87 -17.06 -16.97
C ASN A 234 3.72 -17.06 -15.95
N GLY A 235 4.01 -17.42 -14.70
CA GLY A 235 3.06 -17.28 -13.60
C GLY A 235 2.60 -15.83 -13.45
N MET A 236 1.30 -15.66 -13.22
CA MET A 236 0.67 -14.33 -13.14
C MET A 236 1.35 -13.45 -12.08
N PHE A 237 1.74 -14.04 -10.95
CA PHE A 237 2.29 -13.29 -9.83
C PHE A 237 3.75 -12.89 -10.04
N ALA A 238 4.58 -13.74 -10.64
CA ALA A 238 5.93 -13.35 -11.07
C ALA A 238 5.91 -12.14 -12.01
N ARG A 239 4.83 -12.01 -12.80
CA ARG A 239 4.56 -10.94 -13.77
C ARG A 239 3.65 -9.83 -13.23
N TRP A 240 3.37 -9.80 -11.93
CA TRP A 240 2.36 -8.91 -11.38
C TRP A 240 2.65 -7.44 -11.73
N PRO A 241 1.80 -6.79 -12.55
CA PRO A 241 2.08 -5.45 -13.02
C PRO A 241 1.83 -4.42 -11.93
N THR A 242 2.77 -3.50 -11.75
CA THR A 242 2.54 -2.25 -11.01
C THR A 242 2.49 -1.09 -12.01
N THR A 243 3.09 0.06 -11.73
CA THR A 243 3.45 1.03 -12.80
C THR A 243 4.62 0.54 -13.64
N VAL A 244 5.26 -0.56 -13.24
CA VAL A 244 6.34 -1.24 -13.95
C VAL A 244 5.79 -2.60 -14.40
N THR A 245 6.05 -2.97 -15.65
CA THR A 245 5.69 -4.30 -16.16
C THR A 245 6.87 -5.25 -15.95
N PRO A 246 6.76 -6.26 -15.07
CA PRO A 246 7.85 -7.20 -14.88
C PRO A 246 8.09 -8.04 -16.14
N SER A 247 9.36 -8.35 -16.41
CA SER A 247 9.77 -9.31 -17.45
C SER A 247 10.61 -10.41 -16.81
N PRO A 248 9.98 -11.38 -16.13
CA PRO A 248 10.67 -12.48 -15.48
C PRO A 248 11.53 -13.28 -16.44
N THR A 249 12.77 -13.54 -16.05
CA THR A 249 13.66 -14.46 -16.77
C THR A 249 14.40 -15.36 -15.79
N TYR A 250 14.73 -16.56 -16.26
CA TYR A 250 15.61 -17.49 -15.57
C TYR A 250 16.78 -17.80 -16.49
N ASN A 251 18.00 -17.53 -16.02
CA ASN A 251 19.22 -17.88 -16.74
C ASN A 251 19.70 -19.28 -16.27
N PRO A 252 19.65 -20.31 -17.13
CA PRO A 252 19.99 -21.68 -16.72
C PRO A 252 21.49 -21.92 -16.51
N THR A 253 22.35 -21.01 -16.97
CA THR A 253 23.81 -21.09 -16.81
C THR A 253 24.25 -20.53 -15.47
N SER A 254 23.77 -19.34 -15.10
CA SER A 254 24.06 -18.72 -13.80
C SER A 254 23.08 -19.12 -12.69
N LEU A 255 22.01 -19.84 -13.04
CA LEU A 255 20.89 -20.21 -12.15
C LEU A 255 20.25 -18.98 -11.50
N THR A 256 20.18 -17.86 -12.21
CA THR A 256 19.67 -16.59 -11.67
C THR A 256 18.27 -16.29 -12.15
N CYS A 257 17.41 -15.87 -11.23
CA CYS A 257 16.09 -15.31 -11.51
C CYS A 257 16.19 -13.77 -11.49
N SER A 258 15.65 -13.11 -12.52
CA SER A 258 15.66 -11.65 -12.62
C SER A 258 14.35 -11.11 -13.19
N GLY A 259 14.10 -9.82 -13.00
CA GLY A 259 12.96 -9.12 -13.60
C GLY A 259 11.59 -9.53 -13.07
N THR A 260 11.52 -10.26 -11.95
CA THR A 260 10.26 -10.67 -11.28
C THR A 260 9.76 -9.60 -10.30
N TYR A 261 8.44 -9.55 -10.09
CA TYR A 261 7.84 -8.73 -9.03
C TYR A 261 8.44 -9.05 -7.66
N CYS A 262 8.51 -10.33 -7.27
CA CYS A 262 8.99 -10.75 -5.94
C CYS A 262 10.45 -10.36 -5.66
N HIS A 263 11.27 -10.23 -6.70
CA HIS A 263 12.69 -9.89 -6.60
C HIS A 263 12.98 -8.46 -7.05
N GLY A 264 12.09 -7.51 -6.76
CA GLY A 264 12.41 -6.08 -6.81
C GLY A 264 11.99 -5.34 -8.09
N ASN A 265 11.43 -6.03 -9.08
CA ASN A 265 10.98 -5.39 -10.32
C ASN A 265 9.55 -4.82 -10.20
N PHE A 266 9.38 -3.88 -9.27
CA PHE A 266 8.15 -3.14 -9.03
C PHE A 266 8.46 -1.66 -8.74
N THR A 267 7.41 -0.84 -8.65
CA THR A 267 7.50 0.60 -8.36
C THR A 267 8.17 0.85 -7.00
N ASN A 268 9.20 1.70 -6.93
CA ASN A 268 10.07 1.90 -5.76
C ASN A 268 10.92 0.66 -5.33
N GLY A 269 10.91 -0.41 -6.12
CA GLY A 269 11.75 -1.59 -5.91
C GLY A 269 13.16 -1.44 -6.52
N ASN A 270 14.00 -2.43 -6.25
CA ASN A 270 15.35 -2.56 -6.80
C ASN A 270 15.34 -3.57 -7.97
N PRO A 271 15.27 -3.12 -9.23
CA PRO A 271 15.17 -4.04 -10.38
C PRO A 271 16.45 -4.84 -10.64
N ALA A 272 17.57 -4.47 -10.01
CA ALA A 272 18.86 -5.17 -10.11
C ALA A 272 19.02 -6.33 -9.10
N ASN A 273 17.97 -6.65 -8.33
CA ASN A 273 18.01 -7.74 -7.36
C ASN A 273 17.85 -9.11 -8.05
N ASP A 274 18.94 -9.54 -8.68
CA ASP A 274 19.03 -10.86 -9.30
C ASP A 274 19.38 -11.92 -8.25
N VAL A 275 18.59 -12.98 -8.19
CA VAL A 275 18.69 -13.99 -7.12
C VAL A 275 19.12 -15.33 -7.68
N VAL A 276 20.11 -15.96 -7.05
CA VAL A 276 20.58 -17.30 -7.42
C VAL A 276 19.66 -18.38 -6.84
N TRP A 277 19.07 -19.20 -7.71
CA TRP A 277 18.07 -20.24 -7.44
C TRP A 277 18.51 -21.26 -6.38
N ASN A 278 19.74 -21.75 -6.49
CA ASN A 278 20.34 -22.72 -5.57
C ASN A 278 21.34 -22.07 -4.60
N GLY A 279 21.26 -20.74 -4.44
CA GLY A 279 22.11 -20.00 -3.50
C GLY A 279 21.90 -20.42 -2.05
N ALA A 280 22.87 -20.06 -1.21
CA ALA A 280 22.81 -20.29 0.24
C ALA A 280 21.50 -19.74 0.83
N ALA A 281 20.96 -20.43 1.84
CA ALA A 281 19.72 -20.00 2.48
C ALA A 281 19.85 -18.58 3.03
N GLY A 282 18.87 -17.72 2.75
CA GLY A 282 18.80 -16.35 3.26
C GLY A 282 19.55 -15.28 2.44
N THR A 283 20.38 -15.64 1.46
CA THR A 283 21.12 -14.64 0.66
C THR A 283 20.27 -13.95 -0.40
N GLY A 284 19.25 -14.64 -0.94
CA GLY A 284 18.41 -14.15 -2.03
C GLY A 284 17.28 -13.19 -1.66
N ALA A 285 17.09 -12.89 -0.36
CA ALA A 285 15.97 -12.06 0.12
C ALA A 285 16.35 -11.26 1.38
N ALA A 286 17.62 -10.85 1.51
CA ALA A 286 18.04 -10.02 2.62
C ALA A 286 17.28 -8.68 2.63
N CYS A 287 16.91 -8.18 3.81
CA CYS A 287 16.28 -6.86 3.92
C CYS A 287 17.11 -5.79 3.18
N GLY A 288 16.43 -4.97 2.38
CA GLY A 288 17.08 -3.97 1.53
C GLY A 288 17.37 -4.44 0.10
N SER A 289 17.27 -5.75 -0.20
CA SER A 289 17.56 -6.27 -1.53
C SER A 289 16.42 -5.99 -2.50
N CYS A 290 15.16 -6.24 -2.13
CA CYS A 290 14.00 -5.98 -2.99
C CYS A 290 13.59 -4.50 -3.06
N HIS A 291 13.68 -3.78 -1.93
CA HIS A 291 13.47 -2.33 -1.86
C HIS A 291 14.38 -1.75 -0.79
N GLY A 292 14.86 -0.51 -1.01
CA GLY A 292 15.78 0.18 -0.13
C GLY A 292 17.25 -0.15 -0.36
N THR A 293 18.01 -0.44 0.70
CA THR A 293 19.45 -0.69 0.61
C THR A 293 19.94 -1.77 1.58
N THR A 294 20.85 -2.63 1.13
CA THR A 294 21.45 -3.67 1.98
C THR A 294 22.47 -3.13 2.98
N SER A 295 22.99 -1.92 2.76
CA SER A 295 24.01 -1.27 3.60
C SER A 295 23.48 -0.60 4.88
N GLY A 296 22.15 -0.55 5.06
CA GLY A 296 21.54 0.05 6.25
C GLY A 296 21.94 -0.66 7.54
N THR A 297 22.12 0.09 8.63
CA THR A 297 22.54 -0.47 9.94
C THR A 297 21.41 -1.13 10.72
N ASN A 298 20.15 -0.89 10.34
CA ASN A 298 18.95 -1.48 10.94
C ASN A 298 17.86 -1.68 9.88
N ASN A 299 16.73 -2.31 10.26
CA ASN A 299 15.65 -2.61 9.33
C ASN A 299 15.00 -1.37 8.74
N VAL A 300 14.81 -0.30 9.52
CA VAL A 300 14.25 0.97 9.04
C VAL A 300 15.08 1.52 7.87
N LEU A 301 16.41 1.58 8.04
CA LEU A 301 17.32 2.07 6.99
C LEU A 301 17.47 1.09 5.83
N LYS A 302 17.39 -0.22 6.09
CA LYS A 302 17.46 -1.22 5.01
C LYS A 302 16.22 -1.19 4.14
N ALA A 303 15.04 -1.14 4.74
CA ALA A 303 13.75 -1.16 4.06
C ALA A 303 13.40 0.17 3.38
N PHE A 304 14.11 1.26 3.72
CA PHE A 304 13.77 2.60 3.27
C PHE A 304 13.78 2.74 1.73
N PRO A 305 12.61 2.85 1.06
CA PRO A 305 12.58 2.88 -0.39
C PRO A 305 13.28 4.13 -0.93
N LYS A 306 14.08 3.97 -1.98
CA LYS A 306 14.71 5.10 -2.65
C LYS A 306 13.62 5.94 -3.32
N THR A 307 13.54 7.22 -2.98
CA THR A 307 12.61 8.16 -3.63
C THR A 307 12.81 8.12 -5.15
N SER A 308 11.71 8.00 -5.89
CA SER A 308 11.71 7.93 -7.35
C SER A 308 12.37 6.71 -7.99
N ALA A 309 12.68 5.67 -7.22
CA ALA A 309 13.11 4.40 -7.79
C ALA A 309 12.01 3.80 -8.67
N ASN A 310 12.41 3.35 -9.86
CA ASN A 310 11.54 2.67 -10.82
C ASN A 310 10.24 3.44 -11.12
N GLY A 311 10.33 4.78 -11.24
CA GLY A 311 9.21 5.66 -11.60
C GLY A 311 8.17 5.88 -10.50
N GLY A 312 8.43 5.41 -9.27
CA GLY A 312 7.53 5.64 -8.14
C GLY A 312 7.71 6.99 -7.46
N THR A 313 6.95 7.23 -6.41
CA THR A 313 7.23 8.28 -5.43
C THR A 313 7.06 7.66 -4.04
N HIS A 314 7.95 8.01 -3.11
CA HIS A 314 7.87 7.60 -1.72
C HIS A 314 8.31 8.78 -0.84
N PRO A 315 7.54 9.16 0.19
CA PRO A 315 7.92 10.25 1.09
C PRO A 315 9.16 9.87 1.89
N ASN A 316 9.99 10.87 2.23
CA ASN A 316 11.20 10.63 3.02
C ASN A 316 10.88 10.54 4.54
N ASN A 317 10.07 9.56 4.94
CA ASN A 317 9.63 9.37 6.33
C ASN A 317 9.95 7.95 6.84
N THR A 318 10.72 7.86 7.93
CA THR A 318 11.20 6.60 8.52
C THR A 318 10.19 5.93 9.44
N ASN A 319 9.06 6.59 9.77
CA ASN A 319 7.99 5.99 10.56
C ASN A 319 7.07 5.14 9.67
N CYS A 320 7.57 3.98 9.24
CA CYS A 320 6.90 3.11 8.28
C CYS A 320 5.49 2.69 8.75
N ASP A 321 5.30 2.49 10.06
CA ASP A 321 4.02 2.12 10.68
C ASP A 321 2.92 3.16 10.43
N TRP A 322 3.26 4.41 10.14
CA TRP A 322 2.25 5.43 9.83
C TRP A 322 1.54 5.17 8.50
N CYS A 323 2.22 4.61 7.51
CA CYS A 323 1.59 4.29 6.23
C CYS A 323 1.28 2.80 6.13
N HIS A 324 2.14 1.95 6.70
CA HIS A 324 2.12 0.51 6.51
C HIS A 324 1.80 -0.26 7.80
N SER A 325 0.95 0.32 8.68
CA SER A 325 0.59 -0.24 10.00
C SER A 325 0.05 -1.67 9.98
N ALA A 326 -0.53 -2.11 8.87
CA ALA A 326 -1.04 -3.47 8.72
C ALA A 326 0.08 -4.50 8.44
N THR A 327 1.27 -4.05 8.04
CA THR A 327 2.35 -4.89 7.54
C THR A 327 3.59 -4.81 8.41
N VAL A 328 3.93 -3.61 8.93
CA VAL A 328 5.13 -3.38 9.74
C VAL A 328 4.87 -2.60 11.03
N ASP A 329 5.72 -2.82 12.03
CA ASP A 329 5.77 -2.01 13.25
C ASP A 329 6.73 -0.80 13.13
N ASN A 330 6.92 -0.06 14.23
CA ASN A 330 7.77 1.13 14.30
C ASN A 330 9.27 0.85 14.05
N ALA A 331 9.70 -0.40 14.16
CA ALA A 331 11.07 -0.83 13.89
C ALA A 331 11.23 -1.40 12.47
N ALA A 332 10.20 -1.24 11.63
CA ALA A 332 10.08 -1.85 10.31
C ALA A 332 10.20 -3.38 10.33
N LYS A 333 9.81 -4.03 11.43
CA LYS A 333 9.66 -5.49 11.48
C LYS A 333 8.32 -5.85 10.86
N ILE A 334 8.32 -6.87 10.00
CA ILE A 334 7.08 -7.41 9.41
C ILE A 334 6.27 -8.10 10.49
N ILE A 335 5.08 -7.57 10.76
CA ILE A 335 4.13 -8.11 11.74
C ILE A 335 3.07 -9.00 11.08
N ASN A 336 2.90 -8.87 9.76
CA ASN A 336 2.01 -9.73 8.98
C ASN A 336 2.67 -10.16 7.67
N ALA A 337 3.22 -11.39 7.67
CA ALA A 337 3.89 -11.96 6.50
C ALA A 337 2.95 -12.19 5.32
N THR A 338 1.64 -12.36 5.54
CA THR A 338 0.69 -12.60 4.43
C THR A 338 0.49 -11.37 3.55
N LYS A 339 0.85 -10.19 4.08
CA LYS A 339 0.75 -8.86 3.45
C LYS A 339 2.07 -8.36 2.86
N HIS A 340 3.14 -9.14 2.96
CA HIS A 340 4.45 -8.78 2.42
C HIS A 340 4.79 -9.71 1.25
N VAL A 341 4.90 -9.11 0.05
CA VAL A 341 4.99 -9.80 -1.26
C VAL A 341 3.65 -10.42 -1.69
N ASP A 342 2.58 -9.64 -1.68
CA ASP A 342 1.22 -10.07 -2.05
C ASP A 342 0.63 -9.36 -3.29
N GLY A 343 1.42 -8.52 -3.97
CA GLY A 343 0.99 -7.79 -5.16
C GLY A 343 0.34 -6.44 -4.86
N THR A 344 0.15 -6.11 -3.59
CA THR A 344 -0.51 -4.86 -3.17
C THR A 344 0.40 -4.03 -2.26
N ILE A 345 0.08 -2.74 -2.15
CA ILE A 345 0.69 -1.87 -1.15
C ILE A 345 -0.40 -1.58 -0.13
N ASP A 346 -0.25 -2.13 1.06
CA ASP A 346 -1.08 -1.78 2.21
C ASP A 346 -0.73 -0.36 2.66
N LEU A 347 -1.62 0.59 2.37
CA LEU A 347 -1.53 1.96 2.83
C LEU A 347 -2.71 2.29 3.73
N PHE A 348 -2.42 2.85 4.90
CA PHE A 348 -3.39 3.65 5.62
C PHE A 348 -3.75 4.86 4.75
N ARG A 349 -5.03 4.97 4.37
CA ARG A 349 -5.54 6.09 3.58
C ARG A 349 -6.30 7.04 4.50
N ILE A 350 -5.90 8.30 4.51
CA ILE A 350 -6.67 9.37 5.15
C ILE A 350 -7.89 9.65 4.26
N THR A 351 -9.07 9.33 4.77
CA THR A 351 -10.35 9.58 4.11
C THR A 351 -11.23 10.55 4.90
N THR A 352 -10.93 10.71 6.20
CA THR A 352 -11.66 11.59 7.12
C THR A 352 -10.70 12.37 8.02
N GLN A 353 -11.22 13.43 8.67
CA GLN A 353 -10.46 14.23 9.64
C GLN A 353 -9.96 13.39 10.84
N ALA A 354 -10.69 12.33 11.21
CA ALA A 354 -10.31 11.43 12.30
C ALA A 354 -9.05 10.61 11.95
N ASP A 355 -8.78 10.40 10.66
CA ASP A 355 -7.62 9.64 10.18
C ASP A 355 -6.31 10.43 10.37
N CYS A 356 -6.36 11.75 10.55
CA CYS A 356 -5.19 12.56 10.88
C CYS A 356 -4.51 12.08 12.17
N GLY A 357 -5.33 11.62 13.14
CA GLY A 357 -4.92 11.08 14.45
C GLY A 357 -3.94 9.91 14.36
N HIS A 358 -3.82 9.28 13.19
CA HIS A 358 -2.84 8.24 12.93
C HIS A 358 -1.40 8.76 12.93
N CYS A 359 -1.19 9.99 12.45
CA CYS A 359 0.11 10.66 12.48
C CYS A 359 0.23 11.66 13.63
N HIS A 360 -0.75 12.55 13.78
CA HIS A 360 -0.78 13.60 14.81
C HIS A 360 -2.22 13.96 15.19
N GLY A 361 -2.43 14.53 16.37
CA GLY A 361 -3.77 14.84 16.84
C GLY A 361 -4.45 13.62 17.49
N SER A 362 -5.75 13.49 17.27
CA SER A 362 -6.58 12.43 17.85
C SER A 362 -7.77 12.11 16.96
N ALA A 363 -8.57 11.12 17.36
CA ALA A 363 -9.86 10.85 16.73
C ALA A 363 -10.88 12.01 16.89
N THR A 364 -10.66 12.92 17.86
CA THR A 364 -11.56 14.06 18.11
C THR A 364 -11.29 15.21 17.15
N ASN A 365 -10.02 15.55 16.95
CA ASN A 365 -9.57 16.63 16.09
C ASN A 365 -8.09 16.42 15.69
N ALA A 366 -7.65 17.07 14.61
CA ALA A 366 -6.25 17.02 14.17
C ALA A 366 -5.31 17.90 14.99
N ALA A 367 -5.82 18.78 15.83
CA ALA A 367 -4.97 19.51 16.75
C ALA A 367 -4.28 18.50 17.70
N PRO A 368 -2.95 18.54 17.90
CA PRO A 368 -2.26 17.66 18.82
C PRO A 368 -2.92 17.59 20.20
N PRO A 369 -3.25 16.38 20.65
CA PRO A 369 -2.72 15.90 21.93
C PRO A 369 -1.60 14.89 21.69
N ARG A 370 -1.30 14.52 20.43
CA ARG A 370 -0.12 13.78 20.04
C ARG A 370 0.62 14.53 18.94
N ASP A 371 1.93 14.74 19.11
CA ASP A 371 2.79 15.30 18.06
C ASP A 371 3.41 14.22 17.16
N LEU A 372 4.15 14.62 16.13
CA LEU A 372 4.84 13.71 15.19
C LEU A 372 5.93 12.86 15.86
N SER A 373 6.38 13.22 17.06
CA SER A 373 7.30 12.41 17.88
C SER A 373 6.56 11.51 18.87
N LYS A 374 5.23 11.41 18.75
CA LYS A 374 4.33 10.63 19.63
C LYS A 374 4.26 11.17 21.07
N ASN A 375 4.76 12.36 21.35
CA ASN A 375 4.62 13.00 22.66
C ASN A 375 3.18 13.44 22.88
N THR A 376 2.73 13.46 24.14
CA THR A 376 1.37 13.88 24.48
C THR A 376 1.24 14.97 25.54
N ALA A 377 2.34 15.30 26.23
CA ALA A 377 2.30 16.36 27.24
C ALA A 377 2.38 17.75 26.60
N VAL A 378 1.61 18.71 27.13
CA VAL A 378 1.59 20.11 26.66
C VAL A 378 2.95 20.82 26.76
N THR A 379 3.87 20.29 27.55
CA THR A 379 5.25 20.78 27.68
C THR A 379 6.10 20.54 26.44
N PHE A 380 5.68 19.63 25.55
CA PHE A 380 6.34 19.43 24.26
C PHE A 380 5.85 20.45 23.25
N ARG A 381 6.80 21.07 22.53
CA ARG A 381 6.52 22.07 21.49
C ARG A 381 5.47 21.60 20.47
N GLY A 382 5.56 20.34 20.02
CA GLY A 382 4.63 19.79 19.03
C GLY A 382 3.21 19.59 19.55
N VAL A 383 3.03 19.52 20.87
CA VAL A 383 1.72 19.42 21.52
C VAL A 383 1.24 20.81 21.92
N GLY A 384 1.96 21.47 22.82
CA GLY A 384 1.72 22.84 23.26
C GLY A 384 0.27 23.13 23.67
N ALA A 385 -0.13 24.37 23.44
CA ALA A 385 -1.46 24.89 23.76
C ALA A 385 -2.53 24.59 22.68
N HIS A 386 -2.29 23.66 21.75
CA HIS A 386 -3.24 23.35 20.67
C HIS A 386 -4.66 23.09 21.19
N GLN A 387 -4.82 22.16 22.14
CA GLN A 387 -6.14 21.82 22.68
C GLN A 387 -6.82 23.00 23.38
N SER A 388 -6.05 23.85 24.07
CA SER A 388 -6.59 25.04 24.73
C SER A 388 -7.18 26.06 23.76
N HIS A 389 -6.65 26.12 22.52
CA HIS A 389 -7.11 27.06 21.50
C HIS A 389 -8.34 26.54 20.72
N VAL A 390 -8.40 25.23 20.47
CA VAL A 390 -9.53 24.64 19.73
C VAL A 390 -10.71 24.28 20.63
N ALA A 391 -10.51 24.25 21.95
CA ALA A 391 -11.59 24.12 22.93
C ALA A 391 -12.18 25.49 23.30
N ALA A 392 -13.51 25.62 23.29
CA ALA A 392 -14.20 26.80 23.78
C ALA A 392 -14.19 26.83 25.32
N LEU A 393 -13.07 27.25 25.91
CA LEU A 393 -12.93 27.39 27.36
C LEU A 393 -13.45 28.76 27.81
N THR A 394 -12.57 29.75 27.95
CA THR A 394 -12.91 31.11 28.38
C THR A 394 -12.92 32.11 27.23
N ALA A 395 -12.71 31.66 26.00
CA ALA A 395 -12.69 32.47 24.78
C ALA A 395 -13.29 31.67 23.62
N GLN A 396 -13.59 32.34 22.50
CA GLN A 396 -14.05 31.65 21.31
C GLN A 396 -12.99 30.66 20.80
N THR A 397 -13.44 29.60 20.12
CA THR A 397 -12.52 28.64 19.48
C THR A 397 -11.68 29.34 18.42
N VAL A 398 -10.37 29.09 18.45
CA VAL A 398 -9.42 29.65 17.50
C VAL A 398 -9.28 28.69 16.31
N ARG A 399 -9.43 29.22 15.09
CA ARG A 399 -9.22 28.46 13.86
C ARG A 399 -7.74 28.20 13.67
N CYS A 400 -7.36 27.03 13.16
CA CYS A 400 -5.95 26.71 12.92
C CYS A 400 -5.27 27.71 11.96
N THR A 401 -6.02 28.25 11.00
CA THR A 401 -5.58 29.27 10.03
C THR A 401 -5.15 30.59 10.67
N GLU A 402 -5.54 30.84 11.92
CA GLU A 402 -5.08 32.00 12.68
C GLU A 402 -3.57 31.94 12.94
N CYS A 403 -2.96 30.75 12.98
CA CYS A 403 -1.53 30.60 13.28
C CYS A 403 -0.74 30.13 12.05
N HIS A 404 -1.15 29.02 11.44
CA HIS A 404 -0.39 28.34 10.40
C HIS A 404 -1.30 27.92 9.24
N LYS A 405 -0.70 27.57 8.10
CA LYS A 405 -1.45 26.97 7.00
C LYS A 405 -1.96 25.60 7.43
N VAL A 406 -3.23 25.30 7.14
CA VAL A 406 -3.81 23.96 7.33
C VAL A 406 -3.72 23.23 6.00
N PRO A 407 -2.93 22.15 5.91
CA PRO A 407 -2.83 21.43 4.65
C PRO A 407 -4.14 20.74 4.27
N THR A 408 -4.44 20.72 2.97
CA THR A 408 -5.63 20.04 2.44
C THR A 408 -5.33 18.65 1.86
N THR A 409 -4.04 18.32 1.68
CA THR A 409 -3.58 17.04 1.15
C THR A 409 -2.36 16.50 1.90
N LEU A 410 -2.01 15.23 1.67
CA LEU A 410 -0.79 14.58 2.14
C LEU A 410 0.29 14.63 1.05
N ASP A 411 0.70 15.82 0.65
CA ASP A 411 1.69 16.01 -0.41
C ASP A 411 3.12 16.19 0.13
N TYR A 412 4.04 15.36 -0.37
CA TYR A 412 5.49 15.48 -0.11
C TYR A 412 6.13 16.62 -0.92
N ALA A 413 5.46 17.10 -1.98
CA ALA A 413 6.01 18.03 -2.96
C ALA A 413 4.96 18.91 -3.66
N GLY A 414 3.74 19.00 -3.15
CA GLY A 414 2.71 19.88 -3.72
C GLY A 414 2.71 21.26 -3.05
N THR A 415 1.70 22.06 -3.34
CA THR A 415 1.60 23.47 -2.91
C THR A 415 1.45 23.68 -1.41
N ASP A 416 1.13 22.62 -0.66
CA ASP A 416 0.79 22.72 0.76
C ASP A 416 1.96 22.35 1.69
N GLY A 417 2.95 21.59 1.21
CA GLY A 417 4.17 21.28 1.99
C GLY A 417 3.94 20.42 3.23
N HIS A 418 2.82 19.69 3.33
CA HIS A 418 2.43 19.00 4.56
C HIS A 418 3.47 17.98 5.06
N MET A 419 4.09 17.25 4.14
CA MET A 419 5.13 16.26 4.45
C MET A 419 6.44 16.61 3.75
N ASP A 420 6.91 17.85 3.88
CA ASP A 420 8.19 18.24 3.31
C ASP A 420 9.38 17.91 4.24
N ALA A 421 10.59 18.35 3.86
CA ALA A 421 11.82 18.06 4.59
C ALA A 421 11.99 18.88 5.89
N THR A 422 11.18 19.91 6.11
CA THR A 422 11.23 20.78 7.28
C THR A 422 10.16 20.33 8.29
N ALA A 423 10.60 19.88 9.46
CA ALA A 423 9.66 19.46 10.49
C ALA A 423 8.97 20.67 11.15
N GLY A 424 7.64 20.63 11.21
CA GLY A 424 6.79 21.61 11.91
C GLY A 424 6.03 22.51 10.95
N ALA A 425 4.83 22.94 11.35
CA ALA A 425 4.00 23.82 10.52
C ALA A 425 4.57 25.25 10.47
N GLU A 426 4.56 25.87 9.29
CA GLU A 426 4.95 27.26 9.12
C GLU A 426 3.90 28.21 9.70
N PHE A 427 4.32 29.07 10.63
CA PHE A 427 3.49 30.17 11.09
C PHE A 427 3.34 31.21 9.98
N MET A 428 2.11 31.49 9.59
CA MET A 428 1.79 32.43 8.53
C MET A 428 0.82 33.53 8.98
N TRP A 429 0.09 33.32 10.08
CA TRP A 429 -0.93 34.26 10.56
C TRP A 429 -1.90 34.69 9.44
N ASN A 430 -2.43 33.70 8.72
CA ASN A 430 -3.16 33.89 7.45
C ASN A 430 -4.54 34.50 7.63
N ASP A 431 -5.03 34.58 8.85
CA ASP A 431 -6.35 35.06 9.18
C ASP A 431 -6.27 36.36 9.99
N THR A 432 -7.42 37.02 10.14
CA THR A 432 -7.46 38.41 10.58
C THR A 432 -7.60 38.58 12.08
N LEU A 433 -7.97 37.56 12.86
CA LEU A 433 -8.23 37.74 14.28
C LEU A 433 -6.94 37.99 15.05
N ALA A 434 -5.90 37.16 14.86
CA ALA A 434 -4.62 37.33 15.56
C ALA A 434 -3.98 38.70 15.30
N SER A 435 -4.17 39.23 14.08
CA SER A 435 -3.63 40.51 13.61
C SER A 435 -4.63 41.68 13.71
N ARG A 436 -5.79 41.49 14.37
CA ARG A 436 -6.89 42.45 14.32
C ARG A 436 -6.52 43.78 14.97
N ALA A 437 -6.48 44.83 14.17
CA ALA A 437 -6.26 46.19 14.66
C ALA A 437 -7.47 46.70 15.45
N THR A 438 -7.19 47.51 16.47
CA THR A 438 -8.17 48.23 17.28
C THR A 438 -7.66 49.66 17.52
N ILE A 439 -8.48 50.56 18.09
CA ILE A 439 -8.03 51.93 18.40
C ILE A 439 -6.73 51.90 19.22
N GLY A 440 -5.67 52.51 18.69
CA GLY A 440 -4.37 52.63 19.36
C GLY A 440 -3.50 51.37 19.36
N ALA A 441 -3.94 50.29 18.71
CA ALA A 441 -3.20 49.04 18.65
C ALA A 441 -3.23 48.40 17.25
N THR A 442 -2.06 48.13 16.68
CA THR A 442 -1.92 47.41 15.42
C THR A 442 -1.07 46.16 15.67
N PRO A 443 -1.68 45.01 15.99
CA PRO A 443 -0.95 43.78 16.28
C PRO A 443 -0.09 43.34 15.10
N VAL A 444 1.13 42.91 15.41
CA VAL A 444 2.02 42.22 14.47
C VAL A 444 2.36 40.88 15.12
N PRO A 445 1.50 39.86 14.95
CA PRO A 445 1.69 38.54 15.55
C PRO A 445 3.10 37.99 15.32
N ALA A 446 3.73 37.55 16.39
CA ALA A 446 5.05 36.96 16.34
C ALA A 446 5.11 35.67 17.17
N TYR A 447 5.80 34.67 16.63
CA TYR A 447 6.19 33.46 17.35
C TYR A 447 7.71 33.36 17.35
N ASP A 448 8.32 33.41 18.53
CA ASP A 448 9.74 33.14 18.72
C ASP A 448 9.94 31.63 18.88
N SER A 449 10.51 31.01 17.85
CA SER A 449 10.76 29.57 17.85
C SER A 449 11.87 29.16 18.82
N SER A 450 12.79 30.05 19.20
CA SER A 450 13.84 29.72 20.17
C SER A 450 13.30 29.77 21.59
N ALA A 451 12.52 30.81 21.91
CA ALA A 451 11.91 30.98 23.23
C ALA A 451 10.60 30.19 23.41
N VAL A 452 9.98 29.72 22.32
CA VAL A 452 8.67 29.04 22.30
C VAL A 452 7.59 29.98 22.86
N THR A 453 7.59 31.23 22.41
CA THR A 453 6.68 32.27 22.90
C THR A 453 5.92 32.97 21.79
N CYS A 454 4.71 33.41 22.09
CA CYS A 454 3.87 34.23 21.22
C CYS A 454 3.75 35.65 21.81
N SER A 455 3.79 36.66 20.95
CA SER A 455 3.68 38.07 21.35
C SER A 455 2.98 38.91 20.27
N ASN A 456 2.59 40.14 20.63
CA ASN A 456 2.03 41.13 19.71
C ASN A 456 0.80 40.64 18.92
N THR A 457 -0.03 39.78 19.52
CA THR A 457 -1.30 39.31 18.95
C THR A 457 -2.47 39.99 19.66
N TYR A 458 -3.56 40.19 18.92
CA TYR A 458 -4.84 40.63 19.49
C TYR A 458 -5.25 39.73 20.67
N CYS A 459 -5.17 38.41 20.52
CA CYS A 459 -5.60 37.46 21.54
C CYS A 459 -4.78 37.53 22.84
N HIS A 460 -3.54 38.00 22.78
CA HIS A 460 -2.63 38.05 23.93
C HIS A 460 -2.35 39.47 24.42
N GLY A 461 -3.24 40.44 24.20
CA GLY A 461 -3.17 41.75 24.87
C GLY A 461 -2.81 42.93 23.99
N ALA A 462 -2.50 42.71 22.70
CA ALA A 462 -2.29 43.80 21.75
C ALA A 462 -3.63 44.33 21.22
N PHE A 463 -4.43 44.95 22.08
CA PHE A 463 -5.70 45.57 21.68
C PHE A 463 -5.98 46.78 22.58
N THR A 464 -7.00 47.57 22.23
CA THR A 464 -7.42 48.75 22.98
C THR A 464 -7.71 48.39 24.43
N ASN A 465 -7.10 49.10 25.39
CA ASN A 465 -7.15 48.80 26.84
C ASN A 465 -6.51 47.45 27.26
N GLY A 466 -5.82 46.74 26.36
CA GLY A 466 -5.07 45.52 26.67
C GLY A 466 -3.68 45.80 27.28
N ASN A 467 -2.99 44.70 27.59
CA ASN A 467 -1.59 44.66 28.04
C ASN A 467 -0.68 44.26 26.85
N PRO A 468 -0.15 45.21 26.07
CA PRO A 468 0.56 44.91 24.82
C PRO A 468 1.92 44.21 25.04
N THR A 469 2.46 44.25 26.26
CA THR A 469 3.72 43.60 26.62
C THR A 469 3.54 42.15 27.08
N ASN A 470 2.31 41.62 27.05
CA ASN A 470 2.06 40.25 27.47
C ASN A 470 2.64 39.27 26.43
N VAL A 471 3.56 38.43 26.89
CA VAL A 471 4.25 37.40 26.11
C VAL A 471 3.91 36.06 26.74
N VAL A 472 3.36 35.14 25.94
CA VAL A 472 2.86 33.85 26.43
C VAL A 472 3.73 32.71 25.93
N THR A 473 4.00 31.72 26.77
CA THR A 473 4.74 30.52 26.38
C THR A 473 3.80 29.49 25.77
N TRP A 474 4.13 29.00 24.57
CA TRP A 474 3.30 28.06 23.81
C TRP A 474 3.21 26.67 24.46
N ASN A 475 4.31 26.17 25.02
CA ASN A 475 4.40 24.88 25.69
C ASN A 475 4.55 25.03 27.22
N GLY A 476 3.97 26.10 27.78
CA GLY A 476 3.91 26.31 29.22
C GLY A 476 2.96 25.33 29.92
N ALA A 477 2.91 25.39 31.25
CA ALA A 477 1.90 24.67 32.01
C ALA A 477 0.49 25.09 31.58
N ALA A 478 -0.43 24.13 31.46
CA ALA A 478 -1.78 24.41 30.99
C ALA A 478 -2.45 25.50 31.84
N GLY A 479 -3.04 26.50 31.19
CA GLY A 479 -3.77 27.59 31.84
C GLY A 479 -2.93 28.79 32.31
N THR A 480 -1.59 28.73 32.28
CA THR A 480 -0.78 29.85 32.79
C THR A 480 -0.71 31.04 31.83
N GLY A 481 -0.74 30.81 30.51
CA GLY A 481 -0.67 31.87 29.49
C GLY A 481 -1.94 32.72 29.35
N ALA A 482 -3.05 32.33 29.97
CA ALA A 482 -4.37 32.98 29.84
C ALA A 482 -5.07 33.22 31.18
N ALA A 483 -4.32 33.33 32.27
CA ALA A 483 -4.88 33.68 33.57
C ALA A 483 -5.52 35.09 33.54
N CYS A 484 -6.62 35.29 34.28
CA CYS A 484 -7.27 36.61 34.34
C CYS A 484 -6.27 37.70 34.76
N GLY A 485 -6.33 38.85 34.08
CA GLY A 485 -5.42 39.97 34.31
C GLY A 485 -4.22 40.03 33.37
N THR A 486 -3.83 38.93 32.72
CA THR A 486 -2.62 38.92 31.87
C THR A 486 -2.83 39.67 30.55
N CYS A 487 -3.95 39.43 29.85
CA CYS A 487 -4.25 40.09 28.58
C CYS A 487 -4.81 41.51 28.76
N HIS A 488 -5.61 41.73 29.81
CA HIS A 488 -6.10 43.04 30.23
C HIS A 488 -6.29 43.06 31.74
N GLY A 489 -6.02 44.19 32.37
CA GLY A 489 -6.08 44.38 33.81
C GLY A 489 -4.79 44.00 34.54
N ASP A 490 -4.90 43.40 35.72
CA ASP A 490 -3.77 43.14 36.63
C ASP A 490 -3.90 41.76 37.31
N PRO A 491 -3.00 40.81 37.02
CA PRO A 491 -3.06 39.46 37.57
C PRO A 491 -2.84 39.42 39.09
N ASN A 492 -2.30 40.47 39.71
CA ASN A 492 -2.01 40.51 41.14
C ASN A 492 -3.25 40.81 42.01
N GLN A 493 -4.39 41.12 41.40
CA GLN A 493 -5.63 41.38 42.14
C GLN A 493 -6.27 40.10 42.71
N THR A 494 -7.19 40.24 43.66
CA THR A 494 -7.70 39.10 44.45
C THR A 494 -8.94 38.42 43.88
N THR A 495 -9.73 39.10 43.05
CA THR A 495 -10.97 38.57 42.46
C THR A 495 -10.98 38.72 40.94
N ASN A 496 -11.74 37.89 40.23
CA ASN A 496 -11.84 37.97 38.76
C ASN A 496 -12.25 39.36 38.23
N PRO A 497 -13.27 40.05 38.80
CA PRO A 497 -13.64 41.39 38.35
C PRO A 497 -12.51 42.41 38.52
N LEU A 498 -11.73 42.29 39.60
CA LEU A 498 -10.59 43.18 39.84
C LEU A 498 -9.40 42.82 38.95
N LYS A 499 -9.12 41.52 38.75
CA LYS A 499 -8.07 41.07 37.84
C LYS A 499 -8.33 41.53 36.41
N ALA A 500 -9.58 41.44 35.96
CA ALA A 500 -10.03 41.79 34.62
C ALA A 500 -10.21 43.29 34.38
N MET A 501 -10.14 44.15 35.40
CA MET A 501 -10.39 45.59 35.25
C MET A 501 -9.34 46.25 34.35
N PRO A 502 -9.69 46.75 33.15
CA PRO A 502 -8.72 47.41 32.28
C PRO A 502 -8.21 48.71 32.91
N LYS A 503 -6.95 49.08 32.61
CA LYS A 503 -6.40 50.37 33.03
C LYS A 503 -7.16 51.49 32.30
N ASN A 504 -7.57 52.53 33.04
CA ASN A 504 -8.47 53.59 32.58
C ASN A 504 -8.00 54.32 31.30
N THR A 505 -6.69 54.39 31.07
CA THR A 505 -6.05 54.81 29.82
C THR A 505 -4.93 53.84 29.48
N SER A 506 -5.19 52.89 28.58
CA SER A 506 -4.17 51.98 28.08
C SER A 506 -4.35 51.74 26.59
N ASN A 507 -3.23 51.70 25.87
CA ASN A 507 -3.18 51.32 24.46
C ASN A 507 -4.20 52.07 23.57
N GLY A 508 -4.33 53.40 23.78
CA GLY A 508 -5.18 54.30 23.00
C GLY A 508 -6.68 54.31 23.35
N GLY A 509 -7.13 53.50 24.31
CA GLY A 509 -8.51 53.48 24.78
C GLY A 509 -8.75 54.21 26.09
N THR A 510 -10.04 54.39 26.42
CA THR A 510 -10.48 54.73 27.77
C THR A 510 -11.45 53.67 28.30
N HIS A 511 -11.42 53.43 29.61
CA HIS A 511 -12.36 52.53 30.28
C HIS A 511 -12.75 53.09 31.66
N THR A 512 -14.00 52.87 32.07
CA THR A 512 -14.47 53.25 33.41
C THR A 512 -13.81 52.39 34.49
N THR A 513 -13.74 52.87 35.72
CA THR A 513 -13.21 52.10 36.88
C THR A 513 -14.27 51.27 37.59
N ASN A 514 -15.47 51.13 37.02
CA ASN A 514 -16.57 50.36 37.61
C ASN A 514 -16.34 48.83 37.51
N ALA A 515 -16.06 48.19 38.65
CA ALA A 515 -15.84 46.74 38.76
C ALA A 515 -17.09 45.87 38.57
N ASN A 516 -18.28 46.46 38.45
CA ASN A 516 -19.50 45.72 38.09
C ASN A 516 -19.55 45.47 36.58
N CYS A 517 -18.71 44.53 36.10
CA CYS A 517 -18.56 44.24 34.67
C CYS A 517 -19.89 43.82 34.02
N VAL A 518 -20.72 43.03 34.72
CA VAL A 518 -22.03 42.56 34.20
C VAL A 518 -22.99 43.70 33.91
N ALA A 519 -22.84 44.88 34.50
CA ALA A 519 -23.68 46.04 34.17
C ALA A 519 -23.52 46.51 32.71
N CYS A 520 -22.32 46.31 32.13
CA CYS A 520 -22.03 46.64 30.73
C CYS A 520 -21.87 45.39 29.88
N HIS A 521 -21.24 44.34 30.37
CA HIS A 521 -20.89 43.13 29.62
C HIS A 521 -21.80 41.94 29.96
N ASN A 522 -23.10 42.19 30.16
CA ASN A 522 -24.09 41.20 30.62
C ASN A 522 -24.28 39.96 29.72
N GLN A 523 -23.82 40.01 28.47
CA GLN A 523 -23.84 38.86 27.57
C GLN A 523 -22.52 38.09 27.54
N THR A 524 -21.49 38.55 28.25
CA THR A 524 -20.14 37.98 28.21
C THR A 524 -19.71 37.46 29.58
N VAL A 525 -20.02 38.19 30.66
CA VAL A 525 -19.63 37.85 32.03
C VAL A 525 -20.80 37.84 33.01
N ASP A 526 -20.68 37.04 34.07
CA ASP A 526 -21.56 37.10 35.25
C ASP A 526 -21.11 38.16 36.28
N VAL A 527 -21.83 38.22 37.41
CA VAL A 527 -21.54 39.12 38.56
C VAL A 527 -20.17 38.88 39.18
N ASP A 528 -19.65 37.65 39.10
CA ASP A 528 -18.36 37.27 39.64
C ASP A 528 -17.23 37.46 38.60
N GLY A 529 -17.55 37.98 37.41
CA GLY A 529 -16.58 38.20 36.34
C GLY A 529 -16.16 36.92 35.61
N ASN A 530 -16.90 35.81 35.78
CA ASN A 530 -16.67 34.60 35.01
C ASN A 530 -17.27 34.76 33.61
N ILE A 531 -16.60 34.19 32.61
CA ILE A 531 -17.07 34.21 31.22
C ILE A 531 -18.23 33.24 31.08
N ILE A 532 -19.43 33.76 30.78
CA ILE A 532 -20.65 32.97 30.53
C ILE A 532 -20.90 32.72 29.05
N ASN A 533 -20.29 33.51 28.16
CA ASN A 533 -20.37 33.31 26.72
C ASN A 533 -18.98 33.50 26.07
N PRO A 534 -18.23 32.40 25.90
CA PRO A 534 -16.91 32.45 25.26
C PRO A 534 -16.94 33.02 23.84
N ALA A 535 -18.05 32.90 23.10
CA ALA A 535 -18.17 33.46 21.75
C ALA A 535 -18.10 35.00 21.72
N ASN A 536 -18.32 35.66 22.86
CA ASN A 536 -18.22 37.11 23.03
C ASN A 536 -16.86 37.57 23.59
N HIS A 537 -15.95 36.65 23.89
CA HIS A 537 -14.65 36.96 24.49
C HIS A 537 -13.52 36.56 23.53
N ILE A 538 -12.67 37.54 23.19
CA ILE A 538 -11.63 37.43 22.14
C ILE A 538 -12.24 37.19 20.75
N ASN A 539 -13.37 37.83 20.45
CA ASN A 539 -14.04 37.77 19.13
C ASN A 539 -13.70 38.93 18.19
N GLY A 540 -12.74 39.77 18.61
CA GLY A 540 -12.34 40.95 17.88
C GLY A 540 -13.23 42.18 18.10
N LYS A 541 -14.38 42.03 18.77
CA LYS A 541 -15.36 43.10 18.95
C LYS A 541 -15.48 43.51 20.42
N ALA A 542 -15.96 44.73 20.64
CA ALA A 542 -16.45 45.17 21.94
C ALA A 542 -17.90 44.71 22.10
N ASN A 543 -18.16 43.82 23.07
CA ASN A 543 -19.50 43.29 23.34
C ASN A 543 -20.02 43.87 24.66
N TYR A 544 -21.01 44.76 24.60
CA TYR A 544 -21.55 45.48 25.75
C TYR A 544 -23.00 45.92 25.52
N TRP A 545 -23.84 45.95 26.56
CA TRP A 545 -25.28 46.26 26.53
C TRP A 545 -26.08 45.51 25.46
N GLY A 546 -25.61 44.31 25.11
CA GLY A 546 -26.17 43.50 24.04
C GLY A 546 -25.85 43.96 22.61
N LEU A 547 -24.95 44.94 22.46
CA LEU A 547 -24.36 45.37 21.21
C LEU A 547 -23.03 44.66 20.97
N SER A 548 -22.62 44.60 19.70
CA SER A 548 -21.34 44.05 19.26
C SER A 548 -20.75 44.97 18.21
N GLU A 549 -19.72 45.72 18.59
CA GLU A 549 -19.15 46.80 17.79
C GLU A 549 -17.67 46.54 17.49
N ASP A 550 -17.23 47.05 16.33
CA ASP A 550 -15.80 47.09 16.01
C ASP A 550 -15.14 48.22 16.81
N PHE A 551 -13.88 48.01 17.20
CA PHE A 551 -13.12 48.95 18.02
C PHE A 551 -12.80 50.26 17.31
#